data_AF-A0A2X1BFP7-F1
#
_entry.id   AF-A0A2X1BFP7-F1
#
_cell.length_a   1.000
_cell.length_b   1.000
_cell.length_c   1.000
_cell.angle_alpha   90.00
_cell.angle_beta   90.00
_cell.angle_gamma   90.00
#
_symmetry.space_group_name_H-M   'P 1'
#
loop_
_entity.id
_entity.type
_entity.pdbx_description
1 polymer ?
#
loop_
_entity_poly.entity_id
_entity_poly.type
_entity_poly.pdbx_seq_one_letter_code
_entity_poly.pdbx_strand_id
1 'polypeptide(L)'
;MDSETLSAKDTRDLERMTNAIVEVCVRNTGLEDLHAGRFPVSRTGDFSDVTVRTPDGDIPWTELSRISDPEMRALMIEVVDRVFTYMRYPEAFAAFPGGRTWNRPKLDENLMKTVRRRQGQRAEEASGSS
;
A
#
# COMPACT_ATOMS: atom_id res chain seq x y z
N MET A 1 4.34 -19.42 24.79
CA MET A 1 3.06 -19.00 24.19
C MET A 1 3.25 -19.20 22.70
N ASP A 2 2.66 -20.26 22.17
CA ASP A 2 2.91 -20.72 20.81
C ASP A 2 2.51 -19.62 19.83
N SER A 3 3.48 -19.09 19.09
CA SER A 3 3.21 -18.27 17.92
C SER A 3 2.66 -19.21 16.85
N GLU A 4 1.37 -19.53 16.96
CA GLU A 4 0.70 -20.50 16.11
C GLU A 4 0.89 -20.07 14.65
N THR A 5 1.64 -20.87 13.91
CA THR A 5 1.91 -20.61 12.50
C THR A 5 0.63 -20.90 11.76
N LEU A 6 0.13 -19.92 11.01
CA LEU A 6 -1.09 -20.05 10.20
C LEU A 6 -1.05 -21.31 9.35
N SER A 7 -2.18 -22.00 9.24
CA SER A 7 -2.25 -23.16 8.34
C SER A 7 -2.01 -22.73 6.90
N ALA A 8 -1.65 -23.68 6.03
CA ALA A 8 -1.47 -23.40 4.60
C ALA A 8 -2.77 -22.88 3.95
N LYS A 9 -3.94 -23.27 4.48
CA LYS A 9 -5.23 -22.74 4.02
C LYS A 9 -5.40 -21.29 4.47
N ASP A 10 -5.21 -21.00 5.75
CA ASP A 10 -5.39 -19.65 6.29
C ASP A 10 -4.43 -18.66 5.64
N THR A 11 -3.20 -19.09 5.38
CA THR A 11 -2.21 -18.32 4.63
C THR A 11 -2.71 -17.97 3.23
N ARG A 12 -3.29 -18.93 2.49
CA ARG A 12 -3.86 -18.67 1.16
C ARG A 12 -5.08 -17.76 1.20
N ASP A 13 -5.92 -17.91 2.22
CA ASP A 13 -7.11 -17.07 2.39
C ASP A 13 -6.69 -15.62 2.70
N LEU A 14 -5.68 -15.43 3.55
CA LEU A 14 -5.09 -14.11 3.82
C LEU A 14 -4.46 -13.47 2.58
N GLU A 15 -3.75 -14.24 1.77
CA GLU A 15 -3.15 -13.74 0.52
C GLU A 15 -4.23 -13.28 -0.48
N ARG A 16 -5.31 -14.06 -0.62
CA ARG A 16 -6.44 -13.70 -1.46
C ARG A 16 -7.11 -12.42 -0.98
N MET A 17 -7.39 -12.33 0.32
CA MET A 17 -7.98 -11.15 0.92
C MET A 17 -7.09 -9.92 0.75
N THR A 18 -5.77 -10.06 0.95
CA THR A 18 -4.80 -8.97 0.77
C THR A 18 -4.81 -8.46 -0.66
N ASN A 19 -4.75 -9.37 -1.64
CA ASN A 19 -4.78 -8.99 -3.04
C ASN A 19 -6.12 -8.33 -3.43
N ALA A 20 -7.24 -8.82 -2.90
CA ALA A 20 -8.54 -8.20 -3.10
C ALA A 20 -8.61 -6.79 -2.51
N ILE A 21 -8.08 -6.57 -1.31
CA ILE A 21 -8.01 -5.22 -0.71
C ILE A 21 -7.18 -4.27 -1.59
N VAL A 22 -5.99 -4.69 -2.03
CA VAL A 22 -5.15 -3.84 -2.90
C VAL A 22 -5.86 -3.53 -4.21
N GLU A 23 -6.46 -4.54 -4.84
CA GLU A 23 -7.10 -4.38 -6.14
C GLU A 23 -8.39 -3.55 -6.07
N VAL A 24 -9.20 -3.76 -5.04
CA VAL A 24 -10.50 -3.08 -4.88
C VAL A 24 -10.34 -1.74 -4.20
N CYS A 25 -9.38 -1.55 -3.31
CA CYS A 25 -9.32 -0.35 -2.46
C CYS A 25 -8.16 0.58 -2.78
N VAL A 26 -7.16 0.13 -3.55
CA VAL A 26 -5.99 0.96 -3.92
C VAL A 26 -5.87 1.10 -5.43
N ARG A 27 -5.93 0.01 -6.18
CA ARG A 27 -6.14 0.05 -7.63
C ARG A 27 -7.61 0.36 -7.92
N ASN A 28 -7.87 0.76 -9.15
CA ASN A 28 -9.18 1.20 -9.61
C ASN A 28 -9.69 2.41 -8.79
N THR A 29 -8.77 3.32 -8.46
CA THR A 29 -8.99 4.60 -7.75
C THR A 29 -8.44 5.75 -8.58
N GLY A 30 -8.37 6.96 -8.04
CA GLY A 30 -7.63 8.07 -8.66
C GLY A 30 -6.14 7.78 -8.94
N LEU A 31 -5.58 6.67 -8.42
CA LEU A 31 -4.21 6.24 -8.72
C LEU A 31 -3.98 5.99 -10.23
N GLU A 32 -4.99 5.47 -10.94
CA GLU A 32 -4.91 5.23 -12.38
C GLU A 32 -4.81 6.53 -13.18
N ASP A 33 -5.50 7.58 -12.74
CA ASP A 33 -5.43 8.91 -13.36
C ASP A 33 -4.05 9.54 -13.14
N LEU A 34 -3.47 9.39 -11.94
CA LEU A 34 -2.11 9.84 -11.64
C LEU A 34 -1.04 9.07 -12.42
N HIS A 35 -1.33 7.81 -12.78
CA HIS A 35 -0.45 6.98 -13.60
C HIS A 35 -0.71 7.15 -15.10
N ALA A 36 -1.74 7.90 -15.50
CA ALA A 36 -2.06 8.12 -16.89
C ALA A 36 -1.02 9.05 -17.56
N GLY A 37 -0.79 8.84 -18.86
CA GLY A 37 0.10 9.68 -19.65
C GLY A 37 1.45 9.04 -19.99
N ARG A 38 2.41 9.87 -20.40
CA ARG A 38 3.74 9.43 -20.84
C ARG A 38 4.75 9.63 -19.71
N PHE A 39 5.34 8.53 -19.26
CA PHE A 39 6.49 8.59 -18.36
C PHE A 39 7.74 9.02 -19.14
N PRO A 40 8.58 9.93 -18.61
CA PRO A 40 9.77 10.39 -19.32
C PRO A 40 10.82 9.27 -19.46
N VAL A 41 11.64 9.37 -20.51
CA VAL A 41 12.80 8.50 -20.71
C VAL A 41 14.07 9.31 -20.44
N SER A 42 14.93 8.79 -19.56
CA SER A 42 16.27 9.32 -19.32
C SER A 42 17.30 8.56 -20.18
N ARG A 43 18.25 9.29 -20.78
CA ARG A 43 19.36 8.67 -21.54
C ARG A 43 20.50 8.23 -20.63
N THR A 44 20.69 8.91 -19.49
CA THR A 44 21.68 8.54 -18.48
C THR A 44 21.18 7.43 -17.56
N GLY A 45 19.85 7.25 -17.47
CA GLY A 45 19.18 6.25 -16.63
C GLY A 45 18.94 6.71 -15.20
N ASP A 46 19.59 7.79 -14.75
CA ASP A 46 19.45 8.39 -13.42
C ASP A 46 18.53 9.62 -13.39
N PHE A 47 17.96 9.99 -14.54
CA PHE A 47 17.07 11.14 -14.72
C PHE A 47 17.68 12.51 -14.43
N SER A 48 19.01 12.61 -14.31
CA SER A 48 19.70 13.91 -14.23
C SER A 48 19.57 14.74 -15.51
N ASP A 49 19.26 14.09 -16.64
CA ASP A 49 19.02 14.71 -17.95
C ASP A 49 17.53 15.05 -18.22
N VAL A 50 16.65 14.88 -17.24
CA VAL A 50 15.21 15.15 -17.37
C VAL A 50 14.83 16.38 -16.54
N THR A 51 14.15 17.33 -17.16
CA THR A 51 13.61 18.52 -16.50
C THR A 51 12.14 18.74 -16.87
N VAL A 52 11.39 19.33 -15.96
CA VAL A 52 10.04 19.85 -16.23
C VAL A 52 10.14 21.36 -16.40
N ARG A 53 9.67 21.84 -17.56
CA ARG A 53 9.60 23.28 -17.86
C ARG A 53 8.32 23.87 -17.33
N THR A 54 8.45 24.91 -16.53
CA THR A 54 7.31 25.70 -16.02
C THR A 54 7.51 27.18 -16.36
N PRO A 55 6.47 28.01 -16.29
CA PRO A 55 6.61 29.46 -16.43
C PRO A 55 7.57 30.10 -15.42
N ASP A 56 7.69 29.51 -14.23
CA ASP A 56 8.53 30.00 -13.13
C ASP A 56 9.98 29.47 -13.18
N GLY A 57 10.28 28.59 -14.14
CA GLY A 57 11.59 28.00 -14.34
C GLY A 57 11.58 26.49 -14.60
N ASP A 58 12.77 25.95 -14.82
CA ASP A 58 12.97 24.51 -15.00
C ASP A 58 13.15 23.83 -13.64
N ILE A 59 12.43 22.73 -13.42
CA ILE A 59 12.56 21.89 -12.21
C ILE A 59 13.25 20.59 -12.60
N PRO A 60 14.38 20.22 -11.97
CA PRO A 60 15.00 18.91 -12.16
C PRO A 60 14.02 17.78 -11.81
N TRP A 61 13.95 16.72 -12.63
CA TRP A 61 13.06 15.58 -12.37
C TRP A 61 13.33 14.90 -11.02
N THR A 62 14.57 14.94 -10.56
CA THR A 62 15.01 14.40 -9.27
C THR A 62 14.46 15.19 -8.07
N GLU A 63 14.09 16.45 -8.28
CA GLU A 63 13.56 17.36 -7.26
C GLU A 63 12.04 17.58 -7.38
N LEU A 64 11.46 17.14 -8.51
CA LEU A 64 10.04 17.26 -8.79
C LEU A 64 9.20 16.32 -7.90
N SER A 65 8.22 16.89 -7.17
CA SER A 65 7.13 16.09 -6.62
C SER A 65 6.21 15.60 -7.75
N ARG A 66 5.91 14.30 -7.78
CA ARG A 66 5.08 13.69 -8.84
C ARG A 66 3.59 13.69 -8.54
N ILE A 67 3.22 13.94 -7.28
CA ILE A 67 1.84 13.98 -6.82
C ILE A 67 1.74 15.19 -5.89
N SER A 68 0.81 16.09 -6.16
CA SER A 68 0.56 17.26 -5.31
C SER A 68 -0.17 16.89 -4.02
N ASP A 69 -0.10 17.75 -3.00
CA ASP A 69 -0.81 17.51 -1.73
C ASP A 69 -2.33 17.34 -1.92
N PRO A 70 -3.03 18.15 -2.76
CA PRO A 70 -4.45 17.94 -3.01
C PRO A 70 -4.75 16.59 -3.66
N GLU A 71 -3.95 16.18 -4.65
CA GLU A 71 -4.09 14.87 -5.32
C GLU A 71 -3.86 13.71 -4.35
N MET A 72 -2.79 13.80 -3.56
CA MET A 72 -2.47 12.80 -2.53
C MET A 72 -3.60 12.68 -1.51
N ARG A 73 -4.14 13.82 -1.05
CA ARG A 73 -5.26 13.85 -0.10
C ARG A 73 -6.51 13.21 -0.68
N ALA A 74 -6.88 13.57 -1.91
CA ALA A 74 -8.05 13.02 -2.58
C ALA A 74 -7.93 11.50 -2.74
N LEU A 75 -6.77 11.02 -3.20
CA LEU A 75 -6.47 9.59 -3.32
C LEU A 75 -6.61 8.87 -1.98
N MET A 76 -6.04 9.42 -0.90
CA MET A 76 -6.10 8.76 0.41
C MET A 76 -7.51 8.71 1.01
N ILE A 77 -8.32 9.75 0.78
CA ILE A 77 -9.73 9.73 1.22
C ILE A 77 -10.47 8.60 0.51
N GLU A 78 -10.32 8.48 -0.81
CA GLU A 78 -10.96 7.40 -1.57
C GLU A 78 -10.50 6.01 -1.07
N VAL A 79 -9.19 5.83 -0.89
CA VAL A 79 -8.63 4.57 -0.38
C VAL A 79 -9.21 4.23 1.00
N VAL A 80 -9.30 5.21 1.91
CA VAL A 80 -9.86 5.00 3.25
C VAL A 80 -11.33 4.59 3.18
N ASP A 81 -12.14 5.29 2.39
CA ASP A 81 -13.57 4.99 2.26
C ASP A 81 -13.80 3.60 1.67
N ARG A 82 -12.97 3.19 0.70
CA ARG A 82 -13.05 1.87 0.07
C ARG A 82 -12.58 0.76 1.00
N VAL A 83 -11.47 0.96 1.73
CA VAL A 83 -11.01 0.00 2.75
C VAL A 83 -12.08 -0.15 3.83
N PHE A 84 -12.67 0.95 4.31
CA PHE A 84 -13.75 0.91 5.30
C PHE A 84 -14.94 0.11 4.78
N THR A 85 -15.36 0.36 3.54
CA THR A 85 -16.46 -0.36 2.89
C THR A 85 -16.15 -1.85 2.73
N TYR A 86 -14.94 -2.20 2.29
CA TYR A 86 -14.48 -3.59 2.18
C TYR A 86 -14.53 -4.30 3.54
N MET A 87 -13.97 -3.68 4.58
CA MET A 87 -13.94 -4.26 5.92
C MET A 87 -15.34 -4.42 6.52
N ARG A 88 -16.29 -3.57 6.14
CA ARG A 88 -17.68 -3.66 6.57
C ARG A 88 -18.44 -4.79 5.88
N TYR A 89 -18.10 -5.10 4.63
CA TYR A 89 -18.81 -6.09 3.79
C TYR A 89 -17.84 -7.00 3.01
N PRO A 90 -16.92 -7.72 3.68
CA PRO A 90 -15.85 -8.46 3.01
C PRO A 90 -16.37 -9.60 2.13
N GLU A 91 -17.51 -10.20 2.49
CA GLU A 91 -18.17 -11.26 1.73
C GLU A 91 -18.62 -10.81 0.33
N ALA A 92 -18.96 -9.54 0.17
CA ALA A 92 -19.33 -8.96 -1.13
C ALA A 92 -18.14 -8.88 -2.10
N PHE A 93 -16.92 -8.93 -1.58
CA PHE A 93 -15.68 -8.79 -2.34
C PHE A 93 -14.79 -10.04 -2.28
N ALA A 94 -15.21 -11.09 -1.57
CA ALA A 94 -14.44 -12.33 -1.38
C ALA A 94 -14.14 -13.09 -2.69
N ALA A 95 -14.96 -12.87 -3.73
CA ALA A 95 -14.79 -13.48 -5.05
C ALA A 95 -14.07 -12.57 -6.06
N PHE A 96 -13.54 -11.41 -5.65
CA PHE A 96 -12.90 -10.50 -6.58
C PHE A 96 -11.66 -11.19 -7.21
N PRO A 97 -11.64 -11.42 -8.54
CA PRO A 97 -10.60 -12.24 -9.18
C PRO A 97 -9.29 -11.48 -9.40
N GLY A 98 -9.30 -10.17 -9.15
CA GLY A 98 -8.19 -9.29 -9.40
C GLY A 98 -7.09 -9.44 -8.35
N GLY A 99 -5.85 -9.41 -8.84
CA GLY A 99 -4.66 -9.60 -8.04
C GLY A 99 -3.89 -10.90 -8.24
N ARG A 100 -4.23 -11.67 -9.30
CA ARG A 100 -3.40 -12.78 -9.80
C ARG A 100 -2.04 -12.32 -10.33
N THR A 101 -1.91 -11.03 -10.65
CA THR A 101 -0.70 -10.38 -11.15
C THR A 101 0.21 -9.89 -10.04
N TRP A 102 -0.27 -9.81 -8.79
CA TRP A 102 0.55 -9.40 -7.65
C TRP A 102 1.45 -10.55 -7.19
N ASN A 103 2.64 -10.17 -6.73
CA ASN A 103 3.48 -11.09 -5.97
C ASN A 103 2.77 -11.51 -4.68
N ARG A 104 3.09 -12.72 -4.21
CA ARG A 104 2.57 -13.24 -2.95
C ARG A 104 2.91 -12.28 -1.80
N PRO A 105 1.93 -11.81 -1.01
CA PRO A 105 2.17 -10.94 0.14
C PRO A 105 3.20 -11.50 1.11
N LYS A 106 4.03 -10.62 1.67
CA LYS A 106 5.05 -10.95 2.68
C LYS A 106 4.90 -9.98 3.85
N LEU A 107 5.32 -10.42 5.03
CA LEU A 107 5.36 -9.55 6.20
C LEU A 107 6.39 -8.44 5.97
N ASP A 108 5.96 -7.19 6.13
CA ASP A 108 6.87 -6.04 6.09
C ASP A 108 7.74 -6.02 7.36
N GLU A 109 9.06 -5.97 7.19
CA GLU A 109 9.99 -6.07 8.31
C GLU A 109 9.86 -4.90 9.30
N ASN A 110 9.57 -3.69 8.81
CA ASN A 110 9.46 -2.51 9.66
C ASN A 110 8.17 -2.50 10.47
N LEU A 111 7.06 -2.91 9.85
CA LEU A 111 5.80 -3.15 10.56
C LEU A 111 5.99 -4.26 11.59
N MET A 112 6.70 -5.34 11.27
CA MET A 112 6.98 -6.42 12.21
C MET A 112 7.83 -5.98 13.41
N LYS A 113 8.78 -5.04 13.24
CA LYS A 113 9.49 -4.43 14.38
C LYS A 113 8.50 -3.77 15.35
N THR A 114 7.53 -3.05 14.81
CA THR A 114 6.47 -2.40 15.61
C THR A 114 5.56 -3.41 16.29
N VAL A 115 5.14 -4.47 15.59
CA VAL A 115 4.32 -5.56 16.14
C VAL A 115 5.04 -6.22 17.31
N ARG A 116 6.30 -6.63 17.13
CA ARG A 116 7.12 -7.27 18.18
C ARG A 116 7.25 -6.38 19.41
N ARG A 117 7.51 -5.09 19.21
CA ARG A 117 7.59 -4.12 20.32
C ARG A 117 6.29 -4.07 21.12
N ARG A 118 5.14 -3.98 20.44
CA ARG A 118 3.82 -3.92 21.10
C ARG A 118 3.44 -5.23 21.79
N GLN A 119 3.82 -6.37 21.21
CA GLN A 119 3.60 -7.68 21.83
C GLN A 119 4.44 -7.83 23.11
N GLY A 120 5.69 -7.37 23.10
CA GLY A 120 6.54 -7.32 24.30
C GLY A 120 5.92 -6.46 25.41
N GLN A 121 5.49 -5.23 25.07
CA GLN A 121 4.82 -4.33 26.02
C GLN A 121 3.57 -4.95 26.64
N ARG A 122 2.72 -5.62 25.84
CA ARG A 122 1.52 -6.31 26.34
C ARG A 122 1.84 -7.49 27.24
N ALA A 123 2.90 -8.23 26.94
CA ALA A 123 3.34 -9.34 27.79
C ALA A 123 3.89 -8.84 29.13
N GLU A 124 4.62 -7.71 29.13
CA GLU A 124 5.12 -7.04 30.34
C GLU A 124 3.96 -6.52 31.19
N GLU A 125 2.98 -5.81 30.60
CA GLU A 125 1.76 -5.33 31.26
C GLU A 125 0.93 -6.49 31.87
N ALA A 126 0.80 -7.60 31.16
CA ALA A 126 0.10 -8.79 31.67
C ALA A 126 0.85 -9.48 32.82
N SER A 127 2.18 -9.40 32.86
CA SER A 127 3.01 -10.00 33.92
C SER A 127 3.16 -9.12 35.17
N GLY A 128 3.01 -7.80 35.05
CA GLY A 128 3.10 -6.85 36.17
C GLY A 128 1.78 -6.58 36.90
N SER A 129 0.66 -7.14 36.42
CA SER A 129 -0.66 -7.06 37.06
C SER A 129 -1.00 -8.31 37.88
N SER A 130 -0.02 -9.19 38.15
CA SER A 130 -0.15 -10.43 38.92
C SER A 130 0.49 -10.33 40.29
#